data_AF-A0A2A7BMK4-F1
#
_entry.id   AF-A0A2A7BMK4-F1
#
_cell.length_a   1.000
_cell.length_b   1.000
_cell.length_c   1.000
_cell.angle_alpha   90.00
_cell.angle_beta   90.00
_cell.angle_gamma   90.00
#
_symmetry.space_group_name_H-M   'P 1'
#
loop_
_entity.id
_entity.type
_entity.pdbx_description
1 polymer ?
#
loop_
_entity_poly.entity_id
_entity_poly.type
_entity_poly.pdbx_seq_one_letter_code
_entity_poly.pdbx_strand_id
1 'polypeptide(L)'
;MEEVQRPLNNIIIRDLMLKALAYEGNDLGLGNDTFKNYRYRGSQGNLFKVTELLAIKYGLIEGHATIPLTAWGTEGYLLHSGSNTNFTPDEIQGLFEGFWILLNQHIIAPGAYQETATLPFFHVTPHGLKCLAAQEILPYDMDGYLDKINNINHIDDWVKSYLTEALRCFNANCHHAATIMIGLSAEKLTLDLIDAFTTYLQKHHASLSVKPNSSIQGQLDTTFKTQIDGIWMISHKYKTFQKFYDEITGYQKDIKDCMNASSRTVFYEYLRLTRNEVSHPNELKKDYTETMLLFVSFIKYIELITKLSYTLRNI
;
A
#
# COMPACT_ATOMS: atom_id res chain seq x y z
N MET A 1 37.41 -0.15 5.32
CA MET A 1 36.70 -0.63 4.12
C MET A 1 35.68 0.44 3.82
N GLU A 2 35.84 1.19 2.73
CA GLU A 2 34.80 2.15 2.32
C GLU A 2 33.52 1.36 2.02
N GLU A 3 32.45 1.70 2.72
CA GLU A 3 31.14 1.10 2.53
C GLU A 3 30.59 1.65 1.21
N VAL A 4 30.78 0.92 0.12
CA VAL A 4 30.24 1.28 -1.19
C VAL A 4 28.72 1.24 -1.05
N GLN A 5 28.09 2.41 -1.02
CA GLN A 5 26.64 2.53 -0.94
C GLN A 5 26.02 1.99 -2.24
N ARG A 6 25.52 0.75 -2.19
CA ARG A 6 24.87 0.09 -3.33
C ARG A 6 23.37 0.41 -3.36
N PRO A 7 22.74 0.50 -4.55
CA PRO A 7 21.33 0.84 -4.67
C PRO A 7 20.38 -0.32 -4.34
N LEU A 8 20.88 -1.54 -4.10
CA LEU A 8 20.05 -2.73 -3.87
C LEU A 8 19.40 -2.69 -2.48
N ASN A 9 18.10 -2.43 -2.47
CA ASN A 9 17.23 -2.67 -1.33
C ASN A 9 16.26 -3.82 -1.66
N ASN A 10 15.48 -4.25 -0.66
CA ASN A 10 14.53 -5.37 -0.79
C ASN A 10 13.51 -5.19 -1.94
N ILE A 11 13.13 -3.95 -2.26
CA ILE A 11 12.19 -3.67 -3.36
C ILE A 11 12.84 -3.98 -4.70
N ILE A 12 14.07 -3.50 -4.91
CA ILE A 12 14.82 -3.70 -6.15
C ILE A 12 15.17 -5.18 -6.31
N ILE A 13 15.59 -5.85 -5.23
CA ILE A 13 15.85 -7.30 -5.25
C ILE A 13 14.61 -8.07 -5.71
N ARG A 14 13.43 -7.75 -5.18
CA ARG A 14 12.19 -8.43 -5.58
C ARG A 14 11.80 -8.12 -7.03
N ASP A 15 11.93 -6.87 -7.47
CA ASP A 15 11.69 -6.49 -8.86
C ASP A 15 12.62 -7.29 -9.81
N LEU A 16 13.89 -7.42 -9.44
CA LEU A 16 14.86 -8.24 -10.17
C LEU A 16 14.47 -9.72 -10.20
N MET A 17 13.96 -10.28 -9.11
CA MET A 17 13.48 -11.67 -9.09
C MET A 17 12.29 -11.89 -10.02
N LEU A 18 11.37 -10.94 -10.09
CA LEU A 18 10.22 -11.03 -11.00
C LEU A 18 10.67 -10.90 -12.45
N LYS A 19 11.60 -9.98 -12.74
CA LYS A 19 12.27 -9.90 -14.04
C LYS A 19 13.03 -11.18 -14.36
N ALA A 20 13.66 -11.83 -13.38
CA ALA A 20 14.34 -13.10 -13.55
C ALA A 20 13.36 -14.23 -13.93
N LEU A 21 12.21 -14.30 -13.28
CA LEU A 21 11.15 -15.26 -13.63
C LEU A 21 10.56 -15.00 -15.03
N ALA A 22 10.48 -13.74 -15.45
CA ALA A 22 9.99 -13.33 -16.78
C ALA A 22 11.08 -13.26 -17.85
N TYR A 23 12.34 -13.55 -17.53
CA TYR A 23 13.44 -13.34 -18.45
C TYR A 23 13.43 -14.36 -19.59
N GLU A 24 13.47 -13.85 -20.83
CA GLU A 24 13.48 -14.65 -22.07
C GLU A 24 14.67 -14.34 -22.99
N GLY A 25 15.57 -13.45 -22.56
CA GLY A 25 16.71 -13.03 -23.38
C GLY A 25 17.80 -14.10 -23.49
N ASN A 26 18.80 -13.84 -24.33
CA ASN A 26 20.00 -14.67 -24.48
C ASN A 26 21.30 -13.95 -24.06
N ASP A 27 21.19 -12.76 -23.49
CA ASP A 27 22.32 -11.86 -23.24
C ASP A 27 22.95 -11.99 -21.84
N LEU A 28 22.38 -12.84 -20.97
CA LEU A 28 22.95 -13.19 -19.66
C LEU A 28 23.91 -14.39 -19.70
N GLY A 29 24.21 -14.95 -20.88
CA GLY A 29 25.07 -16.14 -21.00
C GLY A 29 24.46 -17.44 -20.45
N LEU A 30 23.13 -17.45 -20.24
CA LEU A 30 22.37 -18.62 -19.76
C LEU A 30 22.07 -19.64 -20.86
N GLY A 31 22.37 -19.35 -22.13
CA GLY A 31 21.95 -20.18 -23.25
C GLY A 31 20.42 -20.28 -23.30
N ASN A 32 19.88 -21.51 -23.25
CA ASN A 32 18.44 -21.77 -23.21
C ASN A 32 17.88 -21.92 -21.78
N ASP A 33 18.70 -21.70 -20.75
CA ASP A 33 18.32 -21.91 -19.36
C ASP A 33 17.53 -20.71 -18.80
N THR A 34 16.23 -20.68 -19.09
CA THR A 34 15.27 -19.67 -18.60
C THR A 34 14.06 -20.34 -17.95
N PHE A 35 13.41 -19.65 -17.00
CA PHE A 35 12.22 -20.17 -16.35
C PHE A 35 11.14 -20.55 -17.36
N LYS A 36 10.88 -19.71 -18.38
CA LYS A 36 9.90 -20.02 -19.43
C LYS A 36 10.19 -21.32 -20.16
N ASN A 37 11.44 -21.59 -20.54
CA ASN A 37 11.82 -22.81 -21.25
C ASN A 37 11.62 -24.07 -20.38
N TYR A 38 11.73 -23.92 -19.06
CA TYR A 38 11.43 -24.97 -18.08
C TYR A 38 10.00 -24.89 -17.52
N ARG A 39 9.05 -24.34 -18.30
CA ARG A 39 7.61 -24.24 -17.93
C ARG A 39 7.38 -23.50 -16.61
N TYR A 40 8.18 -22.47 -16.36
CA TYR A 40 8.23 -21.64 -15.16
C TYR A 40 8.47 -22.44 -13.87
N ARG A 41 9.47 -23.34 -13.91
CA ARG A 41 9.90 -24.20 -12.80
C ARG A 41 11.40 -24.10 -12.61
N GLY A 42 11.86 -24.27 -11.38
CA GLY A 42 13.28 -24.35 -11.06
C GLY A 42 13.53 -24.34 -9.56
N SER A 43 14.79 -24.19 -9.18
CA SER A 43 15.19 -24.07 -7.78
C SER A 43 15.38 -22.61 -7.36
N GLN A 44 15.40 -22.37 -6.05
CA GLN A 44 15.83 -21.10 -5.46
C GLN A 44 17.20 -20.66 -5.99
N GLY A 45 18.16 -21.59 -6.11
CA GLY A 45 19.48 -21.31 -6.69
C GLY A 45 19.41 -20.82 -8.13
N ASN A 46 18.51 -21.36 -8.96
CA ASN A 46 18.29 -20.84 -10.32
C ASN A 46 17.77 -19.39 -10.29
N LEU A 47 16.81 -19.09 -9.40
CA LEU A 47 16.25 -17.74 -9.29
C LEU A 47 17.31 -16.73 -8.86
N PHE A 48 18.11 -17.06 -7.85
CA PHE A 48 19.16 -16.18 -7.34
C PHE A 48 20.25 -15.94 -8.39
N LYS A 49 20.67 -16.98 -9.11
CA LYS A 49 21.64 -16.86 -10.22
C LYS A 49 21.15 -15.88 -11.31
N VAL A 50 19.91 -16.04 -11.79
CA VAL A 50 19.38 -15.17 -12.84
C VAL A 50 19.19 -13.74 -12.31
N THR A 51 18.79 -13.58 -11.04
CA THR A 51 18.67 -12.28 -10.37
C THR A 51 20.03 -11.57 -10.28
N GLU A 52 21.10 -12.28 -9.92
CA GLU A 52 22.46 -11.74 -9.86
C GLU A 52 22.95 -11.27 -11.24
N LEU A 53 22.75 -12.08 -12.28
CA LEU A 53 23.13 -11.76 -13.64
C LEU A 53 22.40 -10.50 -14.15
N LEU A 54 21.11 -10.36 -13.83
CA LEU A 54 20.34 -9.14 -14.13
C LEU A 54 20.86 -7.92 -13.36
N ALA A 55 21.20 -8.08 -12.08
CA ALA A 55 21.73 -7.00 -11.26
C ALA A 55 23.06 -6.46 -11.82
N ILE A 56 23.97 -7.35 -12.25
CA ILE A 56 25.23 -6.98 -12.92
C ILE A 56 24.93 -6.29 -14.25
N LYS A 57 24.06 -6.87 -15.07
CA LYS A 57 23.70 -6.31 -16.38
C LYS A 57 23.13 -4.90 -16.28
N TYR A 58 22.30 -4.63 -15.27
CA TYR A 58 21.73 -3.30 -15.04
C TYR A 58 22.69 -2.34 -14.32
N GLY A 59 23.92 -2.76 -14.02
CA GLY A 59 24.91 -1.93 -13.35
C GLY A 59 24.56 -1.64 -11.88
N LEU A 60 23.72 -2.47 -11.25
CA LEU A 60 23.33 -2.32 -9.85
C LEU A 60 24.41 -2.87 -8.90
N ILE A 61 25.16 -3.87 -9.36
CA ILE A 61 26.35 -4.43 -8.68
C ILE A 61 27.47 -4.67 -9.68
N GLU A 62 28.69 -4.69 -9.16
CA GLU A 62 29.88 -5.05 -9.91
C GLU A 62 30.09 -6.57 -9.89
N GLY A 63 30.42 -7.17 -11.04
CA GLY A 63 30.64 -8.60 -11.20
C GLY A 63 32.10 -9.02 -11.00
N HIS A 64 32.58 -8.98 -9.75
CA HIS A 64 33.97 -9.32 -9.39
C HIS A 64 34.19 -10.81 -9.12
N ALA A 65 33.19 -11.47 -8.52
CA ALA A 65 33.20 -12.89 -8.22
C ALA A 65 32.58 -13.70 -9.36
N THR A 66 33.18 -14.85 -9.67
CA THR A 66 32.68 -15.77 -10.69
C THR A 66 31.43 -16.48 -10.18
N ILE A 67 30.31 -16.29 -10.87
CA ILE A 67 29.05 -16.99 -10.57
C ILE A 67 29.18 -18.47 -11.00
N PRO A 68 28.97 -19.44 -10.10
CA PRO A 68 29.11 -20.86 -10.42
C PRO A 68 28.18 -21.31 -11.56
N LEU A 69 28.72 -22.13 -12.45
CA LEU A 69 27.93 -22.84 -13.45
C LEU A 69 27.25 -24.04 -12.79
N THR A 70 25.94 -23.93 -12.57
CA THR A 70 25.08 -25.03 -12.15
C THR A 70 24.10 -25.40 -13.24
N ALA A 71 23.78 -26.70 -13.33
CA ALA A 71 22.69 -27.18 -14.16
C ALA A 71 21.34 -26.67 -13.63
N TRP A 72 20.37 -26.48 -14.52
CA TRP A 72 19.01 -26.11 -14.15
C TRP A 72 18.37 -27.16 -13.24
N GLY A 73 17.58 -26.73 -12.26
CA GLY A 73 16.90 -27.64 -11.33
C GLY A 73 17.85 -28.31 -10.32
N THR A 74 19.03 -27.74 -10.07
CA THR A 74 19.90 -28.15 -8.95
C THR A 74 19.68 -27.23 -7.76
N GLU A 75 19.89 -27.74 -6.54
CA GLU A 75 19.65 -27.01 -5.29
C GLU A 75 20.45 -25.68 -5.22
N GLY A 76 21.59 -25.62 -5.91
CA GLY A 76 22.51 -24.50 -5.89
C GLY A 76 23.59 -24.68 -4.84
N TYR A 77 24.32 -23.60 -4.54
CA TYR A 77 25.35 -23.56 -3.51
C TYR A 77 24.93 -22.60 -2.40
N LEU A 78 25.50 -22.78 -1.21
CA LEU A 78 25.44 -21.76 -0.17
C LEU A 78 26.09 -20.47 -0.69
N LEU A 79 25.38 -19.35 -0.54
CA LEU A 79 25.86 -18.05 -0.99
C LEU A 79 26.92 -17.50 -0.03
N HIS A 80 28.11 -17.27 -0.55
CA HIS A 80 29.26 -16.70 0.15
C HIS A 80 29.70 -15.43 -0.57
N SER A 81 29.42 -14.28 0.05
CA SER A 81 29.72 -12.95 -0.48
C SER A 81 31.19 -12.83 -0.90
N GLY A 82 31.43 -12.35 -2.12
CA GLY A 82 32.77 -12.17 -2.69
C GLY A 82 33.47 -13.47 -3.10
N SER A 83 32.86 -14.64 -2.88
CA SER A 83 33.42 -15.95 -3.27
C SER A 83 32.67 -16.55 -4.46
N ASN A 84 31.37 -16.81 -4.29
CA ASN A 84 30.54 -17.45 -5.31
C ASN A 84 29.28 -16.64 -5.65
N THR A 85 29.17 -15.44 -5.08
CA THR A 85 28.16 -14.43 -5.41
C THR A 85 28.74 -13.04 -5.18
N ASN A 86 28.25 -12.07 -5.95
CA ASN A 86 28.60 -10.66 -5.90
C ASN A 86 27.75 -9.85 -4.90
N PHE A 87 26.69 -10.47 -4.37
CA PHE A 87 25.87 -9.87 -3.33
C PHE A 87 26.61 -9.80 -1.98
N THR A 88 26.38 -8.72 -1.26
CA THR A 88 26.81 -8.53 0.15
C THR A 88 25.99 -9.43 1.08
N PRO A 89 26.42 -9.66 2.33
CA PRO A 89 25.63 -10.44 3.30
C PRO A 89 24.18 -9.92 3.48
N ASP A 90 24.00 -8.60 3.53
CA ASP A 90 22.66 -7.99 3.70
C ASP A 90 21.80 -8.18 2.44
N GLU A 91 22.38 -8.04 1.25
CA GLU A 91 21.68 -8.30 -0.02
C GLU A 91 21.31 -9.79 -0.16
N ILE A 92 22.16 -10.70 0.32
CA ILE A 92 21.86 -12.14 0.38
C ILE A 92 20.65 -12.39 1.29
N GLN A 93 20.57 -11.73 2.45
CA GLN A 93 19.40 -11.81 3.30
C GLN A 93 18.15 -11.28 2.58
N GLY A 94 18.27 -10.16 1.87
CA GLY A 94 17.21 -9.61 1.03
C GLY A 94 16.75 -10.56 -0.10
N LEU A 95 17.64 -11.37 -0.67
CA LEU A 95 17.25 -12.43 -1.61
C LEU A 95 16.35 -13.47 -0.94
N PHE A 96 16.74 -13.96 0.23
CA PHE A 96 15.94 -14.94 0.96
C PHE A 96 14.57 -14.37 1.35
N GLU A 97 14.52 -13.14 1.85
CA GLU A 97 13.28 -12.44 2.17
C GLU A 97 12.40 -12.25 0.92
N GLY A 98 12.99 -11.81 -0.19
CA GLY A 98 12.32 -11.67 -1.48
C GLY A 98 11.68 -12.98 -1.95
N PHE A 99 12.41 -14.09 -1.84
CA PHE A 99 11.90 -15.42 -2.16
C PHE A 99 10.67 -15.79 -1.32
N TRP A 100 10.74 -15.59 -0.01
CA TRP A 100 9.62 -15.84 0.90
C TRP A 100 8.41 -14.94 0.62
N ILE A 101 8.64 -13.68 0.24
CA ILE A 101 7.58 -12.76 -0.15
C ILE A 101 6.86 -13.27 -1.42
N LEU A 102 7.59 -13.72 -2.44
CA LEU A 102 6.99 -14.28 -3.65
C LEU A 102 6.12 -15.51 -3.35
N LEU A 103 6.54 -16.33 -2.38
CA LEU A 103 5.78 -17.48 -1.91
C LEU A 103 4.50 -17.04 -1.17
N ASN A 104 4.62 -16.11 -0.23
CA ASN A 104 3.48 -15.57 0.52
C ASN A 104 2.45 -14.86 -0.39
N GLN A 105 2.93 -14.19 -1.44
CA GLN A 105 2.09 -13.55 -2.46
C GLN A 105 1.47 -14.54 -3.46
N HIS A 106 1.71 -15.84 -3.30
CA HIS A 106 1.23 -16.89 -4.20
C HIS A 106 1.68 -16.69 -5.65
N ILE A 107 2.82 -16.02 -5.87
CA ILE A 107 3.44 -15.89 -7.19
C ILE A 107 4.17 -17.19 -7.52
N ILE A 108 4.85 -17.76 -6.52
CA ILE A 108 5.47 -19.07 -6.59
C ILE A 108 4.87 -20.02 -5.54
N ALA A 109 4.94 -21.32 -5.79
CA ALA A 109 4.54 -22.35 -4.83
C ALA A 109 5.59 -23.47 -4.76
N PRO A 110 5.78 -24.12 -3.59
CA PRO A 110 6.71 -25.22 -3.42
C PRO A 110 6.47 -26.39 -4.37
N GLY A 111 7.57 -27.04 -4.74
CA GLY A 111 7.60 -28.21 -5.60
C GLY A 111 7.37 -27.89 -7.07
N ALA A 112 7.76 -28.80 -7.95
CA ALA A 112 7.43 -28.74 -9.36
C ALA A 112 7.06 -30.14 -9.89
N TYR A 113 6.10 -30.21 -10.81
CA TYR A 113 5.66 -31.48 -11.39
C TYR A 113 6.83 -32.17 -12.12
N GLN A 114 7.14 -33.41 -11.73
CA GLN A 114 8.32 -34.21 -12.16
C GLN A 114 9.66 -33.80 -11.51
N GLU A 115 9.65 -32.91 -10.53
CA GLU A 115 10.78 -32.62 -9.63
C GLU A 115 10.39 -32.93 -8.17
N THR A 116 11.28 -32.60 -7.23
CA THR A 116 11.00 -32.72 -5.79
C THR A 116 9.80 -31.84 -5.42
N ALA A 117 8.85 -32.38 -4.65
CA ALA A 117 7.63 -31.69 -4.23
C ALA A 117 7.82 -30.71 -3.06
N THR A 118 9.07 -30.33 -2.76
CA THR A 118 9.43 -29.52 -1.59
C THR A 118 10.34 -28.37 -2.00
N LEU A 119 10.43 -27.37 -1.13
CA LEU A 119 11.50 -26.38 -1.21
C LEU A 119 12.87 -27.08 -1.19
N PRO A 120 13.90 -26.49 -1.83
CA PRO A 120 13.91 -25.16 -2.49
C PRO A 120 13.42 -25.19 -3.96
N PHE A 121 12.84 -26.29 -4.43
CA PHE A 121 12.24 -26.39 -5.75
C PHE A 121 10.85 -25.73 -5.76
N PHE A 122 10.52 -25.04 -6.83
CA PHE A 122 9.26 -24.31 -6.94
C PHE A 122 8.77 -24.22 -8.38
N HIS A 123 7.51 -23.82 -8.53
CA HIS A 123 6.92 -23.42 -9.80
C HIS A 123 6.21 -22.07 -9.65
N VAL A 124 6.11 -21.32 -10.74
CA VAL A 124 5.26 -20.13 -10.80
C VAL A 124 3.80 -20.58 -10.89
N THR A 125 2.95 -20.02 -10.05
CA THR A 125 1.52 -20.37 -10.01
C THR A 125 0.78 -19.77 -11.21
N PRO A 126 -0.46 -20.22 -11.51
CA PRO A 126 -1.30 -19.55 -12.51
C PRO A 126 -1.55 -18.06 -12.21
N HIS A 127 -1.56 -17.67 -10.93
CA HIS A 127 -1.63 -16.28 -10.50
C HIS A 127 -0.31 -15.55 -10.82
N GLY A 128 0.83 -16.12 -10.44
CA GLY A 128 2.14 -15.56 -10.73
C GLY A 128 2.37 -15.34 -12.23
N LEU A 129 1.93 -16.25 -13.09
CA LEU A 129 2.01 -16.08 -14.55
C LEU A 129 1.25 -14.85 -15.06
N LYS A 130 0.08 -14.55 -14.47
CA LYS A 130 -0.66 -13.32 -14.79
C LYS A 130 0.12 -12.09 -14.33
N CYS A 131 0.72 -12.12 -13.14
CA CYS A 131 1.57 -11.03 -12.64
C CYS A 131 2.78 -10.78 -13.56
N LEU A 132 3.46 -11.85 -14.02
CA LEU A 132 4.58 -11.73 -14.95
C LEU A 132 4.15 -11.16 -16.31
N ALA A 133 3.00 -11.60 -16.83
CA ALA A 133 2.47 -11.13 -18.11
C ALA A 133 2.03 -9.66 -18.09
N ALA A 134 1.46 -9.21 -16.97
CA ALA A 134 1.03 -7.82 -16.81
C ALA A 134 2.22 -6.85 -16.69
N GLN A 135 3.43 -7.34 -16.37
CA GLN A 135 4.56 -6.52 -15.90
C GLN A 135 4.17 -5.56 -14.78
N GLU A 136 3.05 -5.85 -14.10
CA GLU A 136 2.52 -5.04 -13.02
C GLU A 136 3.21 -5.51 -11.74
N ILE A 137 4.26 -4.78 -11.41
CA ILE A 137 4.82 -4.77 -10.07
C ILE A 137 4.59 -3.36 -9.56
N LEU A 138 3.84 -3.26 -8.45
CA LEU A 138 3.81 -2.24 -7.39
C LEU A 138 2.52 -2.48 -6.56
N PRO A 139 2.43 -2.19 -5.24
CA PRO A 139 3.35 -1.55 -4.29
C PRO A 139 3.51 -2.33 -2.95
N TYR A 140 4.72 -2.63 -2.49
CA TYR A 140 4.87 -3.36 -1.22
C TYR A 140 6.06 -2.91 -0.39
N ASP A 141 6.36 -1.62 -0.44
CA ASP A 141 7.16 -1.04 0.64
C ASP A 141 6.20 -0.76 1.80
N MET A 142 5.96 -1.79 2.63
CA MET A 142 5.16 -1.61 3.83
C MET A 142 5.78 -0.51 4.68
N ASP A 143 7.12 -0.53 4.79
CA ASP A 143 7.88 0.42 5.56
C ASP A 143 7.77 1.82 4.94
N GLY A 144 8.00 1.98 3.64
CA GLY A 144 7.85 3.27 2.96
C GLY A 144 6.41 3.82 2.92
N TYR A 145 5.38 2.96 2.88
CA TYR A 145 3.99 3.41 3.04
C TYR A 145 3.74 3.86 4.49
N LEU A 146 4.15 3.06 5.47
CA LEU A 146 3.99 3.40 6.88
C LEU A 146 4.82 4.62 7.26
N ASP A 147 6.01 4.81 6.71
CA ASP A 147 6.85 5.99 6.89
C ASP A 147 6.17 7.23 6.35
N LYS A 148 5.56 7.17 5.16
CA LYS A 148 4.73 8.26 4.65
C LYS A 148 3.59 8.60 5.60
N ILE A 149 2.89 7.59 6.12
CA ILE A 149 1.80 7.80 7.09
C ILE A 149 2.32 8.37 8.42
N ASN A 150 3.45 7.88 8.91
CA ASN A 150 4.07 8.33 10.16
C ASN A 150 4.59 9.76 10.07
N ASN A 151 4.97 10.20 8.87
CA ASN A 151 5.38 11.58 8.60
C ASN A 151 4.19 12.55 8.47
N ILE A 152 2.94 12.06 8.44
CA ILE A 152 1.75 12.92 8.49
C ILE A 152 1.58 13.41 9.93
N ASN A 153 1.74 14.71 10.13
CA ASN A 153 1.57 15.34 11.44
C ASN A 153 0.15 15.14 11.99
N HIS A 154 0.04 14.88 13.29
CA HIS A 154 -1.21 14.81 14.07
C HIS A 154 -2.19 13.70 13.66
N ILE A 155 -1.72 12.66 12.98
CA ILE A 155 -2.54 11.48 12.70
C ILE A 155 -2.78 10.64 13.97
N ASP A 156 -4.01 10.18 14.16
CA ASP A 156 -4.44 9.34 15.27
C ASP A 156 -3.83 7.92 15.21
N ASP A 157 -3.45 7.37 16.36
CA ASP A 157 -2.78 6.07 16.43
C ASP A 157 -3.69 4.89 16.02
N TRP A 158 -5.02 5.01 16.18
CA TRP A 158 -5.95 4.01 15.65
C TRP A 158 -5.95 3.99 14.13
N VAL A 159 -5.84 5.16 13.49
CA VAL A 159 -5.75 5.26 12.03
C VAL A 159 -4.47 4.57 11.54
N LYS A 160 -3.35 4.78 12.22
CA LYS A 160 -2.10 4.05 11.92
C LYS A 160 -2.29 2.54 12.09
N SER A 161 -2.88 2.10 13.20
CA SER A 161 -3.12 0.68 13.47
C SER A 161 -3.99 0.02 12.41
N TYR A 162 -5.08 0.66 11.99
CA TYR A 162 -5.95 0.13 10.94
C TYR A 162 -5.24 0.07 9.58
N LEU A 163 -4.41 1.05 9.25
CA LEU A 163 -3.63 1.03 8.01
C LEU A 163 -2.54 -0.03 8.01
N THR A 164 -1.86 -0.25 9.14
CA THR A 164 -0.91 -1.36 9.28
C THR A 164 -1.62 -2.70 9.05
N GLU A 165 -2.80 -2.89 9.63
CA GLU A 165 -3.57 -4.12 9.44
C GLU A 165 -4.12 -4.25 8.01
N ALA A 166 -4.52 -3.14 7.39
CA ALA A 166 -4.93 -3.10 5.99
C ALA A 166 -3.79 -3.57 5.08
N LEU A 167 -2.56 -3.09 5.28
CA LEU A 167 -1.39 -3.49 4.51
C LEU A 167 -1.06 -4.97 4.70
N ARG A 168 -1.15 -5.49 5.93
CA ARG A 168 -0.97 -6.91 6.20
C ARG A 168 -1.99 -7.76 5.44
N CYS A 169 -3.26 -7.36 5.47
CA CYS A 169 -4.32 -8.03 4.71
C CYS A 169 -4.06 -7.96 3.20
N PHE A 170 -3.64 -6.81 2.69
CA PHE A 170 -3.33 -6.63 1.28
C PHE A 170 -2.18 -7.53 0.82
N ASN A 171 -1.12 -7.62 1.63
CA ASN A 171 0.05 -8.46 1.38
C ASN A 171 -0.28 -9.96 1.47
N ALA A 172 -1.29 -10.32 2.26
CA ALA A 172 -1.82 -11.68 2.36
C ALA A 172 -2.88 -12.01 1.29
N ASN A 173 -2.99 -11.21 0.22
CA ASN A 173 -4.01 -11.33 -0.82
C ASN A 173 -5.47 -11.30 -0.31
N CYS A 174 -5.69 -10.74 0.88
CA CYS A 174 -7.00 -10.55 1.49
C CYS A 174 -7.54 -9.14 1.17
N HIS A 175 -7.70 -8.82 -0.12
CA HIS A 175 -8.01 -7.46 -0.61
C HIS A 175 -9.33 -6.89 -0.07
N HIS A 176 -10.33 -7.75 0.10
CA HIS A 176 -11.61 -7.34 0.70
C HIS A 176 -11.43 -6.93 2.17
N ALA A 177 -10.68 -7.70 2.96
CA ALA A 177 -10.36 -7.36 4.35
C ALA A 177 -9.50 -6.09 4.44
N ALA A 178 -8.54 -5.93 3.53
CA ALA A 178 -7.73 -4.71 3.44
C ALA A 178 -8.62 -3.48 3.19
N THR A 179 -9.59 -3.58 2.29
CA THR A 179 -10.52 -2.48 1.99
C THR A 179 -11.39 -2.13 3.20
N ILE A 180 -11.85 -3.13 3.96
CA ILE A 180 -12.60 -2.91 5.21
C ILE A 180 -11.75 -2.11 6.21
N MET A 181 -10.48 -2.46 6.37
CA MET A 181 -9.56 -1.74 7.27
C MET A 181 -9.29 -0.30 6.83
N ILE A 182 -9.18 -0.04 5.51
CA ILE A 182 -9.15 1.33 4.97
C ILE A 182 -10.45 2.07 5.31
N GLY A 183 -11.60 1.42 5.21
CA GLY A 183 -12.90 1.99 5.58
C GLY A 183 -13.01 2.38 7.05
N LEU A 184 -12.52 1.54 7.97
CA LEU A 184 -12.44 1.85 9.40
C LEU A 184 -11.54 3.05 9.69
N SER A 185 -10.42 3.15 8.96
CA SER A 185 -9.52 4.31 9.03
C SER A 185 -10.24 5.60 8.60
N ALA A 186 -10.98 5.55 7.49
CA ALA A 186 -11.75 6.69 6.98
C ALA A 186 -12.86 7.12 7.95
N GLU A 187 -13.51 6.15 8.60
CA GLU A 187 -14.52 6.40 9.62
C GLU A 187 -13.93 7.13 10.82
N LYS A 188 -12.80 6.65 11.36
CA LYS A 188 -12.13 7.30 12.49
C LYS A 188 -11.75 8.75 12.17
N LEU A 189 -11.15 8.99 11.00
CA LEU A 189 -10.77 10.34 10.56
C LEU A 189 -11.99 11.27 10.44
N THR A 190 -13.13 10.74 9.99
CA THR A 190 -14.37 11.51 9.89
C THR A 190 -14.95 11.84 11.26
N LEU A 191 -14.88 10.92 12.22
CA LEU A 191 -15.29 11.18 13.60
C LEU A 191 -14.41 12.26 14.23
N ASP A 192 -13.10 12.21 14.01
CA ASP A 192 -12.16 13.23 14.50
C ASP A 192 -12.43 14.60 13.88
N LEU A 193 -12.79 14.65 12.60
CA LEU A 193 -13.21 15.88 11.92
C LEU A 193 -14.50 16.46 12.53
N ILE A 194 -15.49 15.63 12.80
CA ILE A 194 -16.77 16.04 13.40
C ILE A 194 -16.57 16.60 14.80
N ASP A 195 -15.71 15.96 15.59
CA ASP A 195 -15.34 16.41 16.93
C ASP A 195 -14.58 17.75 16.89
N ALA A 196 -13.60 17.87 15.99
CA ALA A 196 -12.87 19.11 15.74
C ALA A 196 -13.83 20.25 15.32
N PHE A 197 -14.78 19.98 14.43
CA PHE A 197 -15.75 20.96 13.98
C PHE A 197 -16.70 21.39 15.10
N THR A 198 -17.15 20.45 15.95
CA THR A 198 -17.99 20.76 17.12
C THR A 198 -17.26 21.69 18.09
N THR A 199 -15.99 21.39 18.38
CA THR A 199 -15.12 22.24 19.22
C THR A 199 -14.96 23.63 18.61
N TYR A 200 -14.75 23.71 17.30
CA TYR A 200 -14.64 24.97 16.57
C TYR A 200 -15.92 25.82 16.69
N LEU A 201 -17.10 25.21 16.49
CA LEU A 201 -18.39 25.91 16.62
C LEU A 201 -18.61 26.47 18.03
N GLN A 202 -18.21 25.74 19.07
CA GLN A 202 -18.31 26.20 20.47
C GLN A 202 -17.42 27.43 20.73
N LYS A 203 -16.18 27.38 20.26
CA LYS A 203 -15.19 28.45 20.48
C LYS A 203 -15.53 29.73 19.71
N HIS A 204 -16.06 29.60 18.49
CA HIS A 204 -16.29 30.72 17.56
C HIS A 204 -17.78 31.09 17.39
N HIS A 205 -18.62 30.76 18.37
CA HIS A 205 -20.07 30.99 18.32
C HIS A 205 -20.45 32.46 17.99
N ALA A 206 -19.66 33.44 18.44
CA ALA A 206 -19.94 34.86 18.23
C ALA A 206 -19.51 35.39 16.84
N SER A 207 -18.53 34.75 16.20
CA SER A 207 -17.97 35.20 14.90
C SER A 207 -18.58 34.48 13.70
N LEU A 208 -19.30 33.39 13.93
CA LEU A 208 -19.95 32.62 12.88
C LEU A 208 -21.38 33.10 12.68
N SER A 209 -21.82 33.13 11.43
CA SER A 209 -23.19 33.53 11.08
C SER A 209 -23.78 32.56 10.09
N VAL A 210 -25.07 32.29 10.26
CA VAL A 210 -25.82 31.38 9.41
C VAL A 210 -26.34 32.15 8.19
N LYS A 211 -26.35 31.53 7.02
CA LYS A 211 -26.92 32.13 5.80
C LYS A 211 -28.42 32.43 5.99
N PRO A 212 -28.96 33.50 5.36
CA PRO A 212 -30.37 33.92 5.56
C PRO A 212 -31.43 32.85 5.27
N ASN A 213 -31.16 31.93 4.34
CA ASN A 213 -32.09 30.88 3.91
C ASN A 213 -31.72 29.48 4.45
N SER A 214 -30.95 29.43 5.55
CA SER A 214 -30.52 28.17 6.15
C SER A 214 -31.66 27.45 6.87
N SER A 215 -31.52 26.13 6.95
CA SER A 215 -32.40 25.26 7.74
C SER A 215 -31.97 25.13 9.21
N ILE A 216 -30.83 25.72 9.59
CA ILE A 216 -30.26 25.62 10.93
C ILE A 216 -30.96 26.64 11.84
N GLN A 217 -31.59 26.13 12.89
CA GLN A 217 -32.24 26.93 13.92
C GLN A 217 -31.58 26.63 15.28
N GLY A 218 -31.51 27.66 16.13
CA GLY A 218 -30.89 27.55 17.46
C GLY A 218 -29.37 27.72 17.46
N GLN A 219 -28.74 27.31 18.56
CA GLN A 219 -27.30 27.44 18.76
C GLN A 219 -26.54 26.41 17.89
N LEU A 220 -25.56 26.88 17.12
CA LEU A 220 -24.91 26.10 16.06
C LEU A 220 -24.32 24.78 16.54
N ASP A 221 -23.55 24.80 17.63
CA ASP A 221 -22.89 23.63 18.19
C ASP A 221 -23.88 22.60 18.74
N THR A 222 -24.89 23.04 19.50
CA THR A 222 -25.93 22.16 20.06
C THR A 222 -26.77 21.52 18.95
N THR A 223 -27.18 22.30 17.95
CA THR A 223 -27.97 21.79 16.82
C THR A 223 -27.15 20.83 15.97
N PHE A 224 -25.88 21.14 15.70
CA PHE A 224 -24.99 20.24 14.97
C PHE A 224 -24.81 18.90 15.71
N LYS A 225 -24.46 18.96 16.99
CA LYS A 225 -24.22 17.75 17.80
C LYS A 225 -25.47 16.87 17.89
N THR A 226 -26.63 17.46 18.14
CA THR A 226 -27.91 16.72 18.19
C THR A 226 -28.22 16.01 16.88
N GLN A 227 -28.00 16.65 15.72
CA GLN A 227 -28.23 16.02 14.42
C GLN A 227 -27.22 14.91 14.13
N ILE A 228 -25.96 15.11 14.50
CA ILE A 228 -24.91 14.09 14.33
C ILE A 228 -25.19 12.86 15.19
N ASP A 229 -25.56 13.03 16.45
CA ASP A 229 -25.79 11.94 17.40
C ASP A 229 -26.97 11.04 16.98
N GLY A 230 -27.97 11.60 16.28
CA GLY A 230 -29.09 10.85 15.72
C GLY A 230 -28.77 10.05 14.45
N ILE A 231 -27.57 10.18 13.87
CA ILE A 231 -27.19 9.50 12.62
C ILE A 231 -26.26 8.33 12.92
N TRP A 232 -26.62 7.13 12.46
CA TRP A 232 -25.77 5.95 12.59
C TRP A 232 -24.69 5.85 11.48
N MET A 233 -25.05 6.11 10.23
CA MET A 233 -24.14 5.97 9.08
C MET A 233 -23.11 7.12 9.01
N ILE A 234 -21.82 6.80 8.95
CA ILE A 234 -20.76 7.83 8.90
C ILE A 234 -20.82 8.70 7.65
N SER A 235 -21.19 8.15 6.49
CA SER A 235 -21.33 8.94 5.25
C SER A 235 -22.42 10.01 5.40
N HIS A 236 -23.48 9.70 6.15
CA HIS A 236 -24.54 10.66 6.46
C HIS A 236 -24.08 11.68 7.50
N LYS A 237 -23.31 11.27 8.52
CA LYS A 237 -22.69 12.22 9.45
C LYS A 237 -21.81 13.23 8.71
N TYR A 238 -20.99 12.76 7.75
CA TYR A 238 -20.16 13.62 6.92
C TYR A 238 -20.98 14.54 6.00
N LYS A 239 -22.06 14.05 5.39
CA LYS A 239 -23.01 14.93 4.65
C LYS A 239 -23.60 16.02 5.53
N THR A 240 -23.96 15.70 6.77
CA THR A 240 -24.45 16.70 7.74
C THR A 240 -23.37 17.72 8.06
N PHE A 241 -22.13 17.29 8.28
CA PHE A 241 -20.99 18.21 8.40
C PHE A 241 -20.87 19.13 7.17
N GLN A 242 -20.90 18.60 5.95
CA GLN A 242 -20.82 19.41 4.73
C GLN A 242 -21.97 20.41 4.64
N LYS A 243 -23.19 19.99 4.96
CA LYS A 243 -24.37 20.86 4.97
C LYS A 243 -24.19 22.03 5.96
N PHE A 244 -23.75 21.75 7.18
CA PHE A 244 -23.48 22.80 8.16
C PHE A 244 -22.34 23.72 7.71
N TYR A 245 -21.27 23.14 7.15
CA TYR A 245 -20.17 23.90 6.60
C TYR A 245 -20.64 24.88 5.52
N ASP A 246 -21.49 24.42 4.61
CA ASP A 246 -21.99 25.24 3.50
C ASP A 246 -23.03 26.28 3.93
N GLU A 247 -23.81 26.02 4.99
CA GLU A 247 -24.84 26.94 5.50
C GLU A 247 -24.28 28.02 6.45
N ILE A 248 -23.05 27.86 6.94
CA ILE A 248 -22.36 28.81 7.82
C ILE A 248 -21.43 29.73 7.02
N THR A 249 -21.27 30.96 7.50
CA THR A 249 -20.36 31.98 6.99
C THR A 249 -19.47 32.51 8.12
N GLY A 250 -18.38 33.18 7.75
CA GLY A 250 -17.41 33.73 8.71
C GLY A 250 -16.19 32.85 8.97
N TYR A 251 -16.02 31.74 8.25
CA TYR A 251 -14.79 30.93 8.36
C TYR A 251 -13.53 31.71 8.02
N GLN A 252 -12.47 31.47 8.80
CA GLN A 252 -11.12 31.93 8.53
C GLN A 252 -10.63 31.34 7.20
N LYS A 253 -9.66 32.03 6.58
CA LYS A 253 -9.13 31.67 5.26
C LYS A 253 -8.57 30.25 5.22
N ASP A 254 -7.83 29.85 6.25
CA ASP A 254 -7.17 28.54 6.30
C ASP A 254 -8.16 27.37 6.24
N ILE A 255 -9.34 27.51 6.86
CA ILE A 255 -10.42 26.52 6.78
C ILE A 255 -10.98 26.45 5.35
N LYS A 256 -11.20 27.61 4.71
CA LYS A 256 -11.72 27.69 3.34
C LYS A 256 -10.75 27.06 2.33
N ASP A 257 -9.45 27.28 2.50
CA ASP A 257 -8.41 26.74 1.64
C ASP A 257 -8.35 25.20 1.75
N CYS A 258 -8.54 24.65 2.95
CA CYS A 258 -8.62 23.20 3.16
C CYS A 258 -9.91 22.58 2.59
N MET A 259 -11.03 23.31 2.64
CA MET A 259 -12.37 22.87 2.20
C MET A 259 -12.73 23.28 0.76
N ASN A 260 -11.75 23.25 -0.15
CA ASN A 260 -12.04 23.47 -1.57
C ASN A 260 -12.97 22.39 -2.16
N ALA A 261 -13.57 22.65 -3.33
CA ALA A 261 -14.54 21.74 -3.95
C ALA A 261 -13.96 20.35 -4.28
N SER A 262 -12.68 20.27 -4.65
CA SER A 262 -12.01 19.01 -4.99
C SER A 262 -11.84 18.12 -3.77
N SER A 263 -11.38 18.67 -2.63
CA SER A 263 -11.23 17.94 -1.37
C SER A 263 -12.56 17.33 -0.90
N ARG A 264 -13.65 18.11 -0.98
CA ARG A 264 -14.98 17.68 -0.51
C ARG A 264 -15.54 16.47 -1.26
N THR A 265 -15.39 16.43 -2.58
CA THR A 265 -15.83 15.31 -3.41
C THR A 265 -14.98 14.07 -3.14
N VAL A 266 -13.66 14.24 -3.07
CA VAL A 266 -12.72 13.16 -2.74
C VAL A 266 -13.09 12.53 -1.39
N PHE A 267 -13.35 13.33 -0.37
CA PHE A 267 -13.73 12.85 0.96
C PHE A 267 -15.01 12.01 0.98
N TYR A 268 -16.03 12.44 0.25
CA TYR A 268 -17.31 11.74 0.19
C TYR A 268 -17.20 10.39 -0.55
N GLU A 269 -16.46 10.35 -1.66
CA GLU A 269 -16.30 9.13 -2.45
C GLU A 269 -15.52 8.05 -1.68
N TYR A 270 -14.49 8.38 -0.89
CA TYR A 270 -13.82 7.36 -0.04
C TYR A 270 -14.75 6.71 0.96
N LEU A 271 -15.58 7.50 1.65
CA LEU A 271 -16.53 6.97 2.63
C LEU A 271 -17.57 6.07 1.97
N ARG A 272 -17.96 6.36 0.72
CA ARG A 272 -18.89 5.51 -0.03
C ARG A 272 -18.23 4.21 -0.52
N LEU A 273 -17.06 4.33 -1.15
CA LEU A 273 -16.35 3.24 -1.81
C LEU A 273 -15.76 2.20 -0.84
N THR A 274 -15.39 2.62 0.38
CA THR A 274 -14.70 1.73 1.35
C THR A 274 -15.62 1.12 2.38
N ARG A 275 -16.64 1.84 2.87
CA ARG A 275 -17.56 1.34 3.90
C ARG A 275 -18.90 0.91 3.32
N ASN A 276 -19.61 1.78 2.60
CA ASN A 276 -20.99 1.52 2.19
C ASN A 276 -21.10 0.43 1.12
N GLU A 277 -20.15 0.36 0.19
CA GLU A 277 -20.19 -0.66 -0.88
C GLU A 277 -19.61 -2.02 -0.44
N VAL A 278 -18.74 -2.04 0.58
CA VAL A 278 -17.96 -3.22 0.97
C VAL A 278 -18.53 -3.94 2.21
N SER A 279 -19.23 -3.23 3.11
CA SER A 279 -19.79 -3.81 4.34
C SER A 279 -21.20 -4.38 4.19
N HIS A 280 -21.89 -4.07 3.09
CA HIS A 280 -23.10 -4.80 2.70
C HIS A 280 -22.69 -6.04 1.89
N PRO A 281 -23.39 -7.19 2.01
CA PRO A 281 -23.18 -8.36 1.16
C PRO A 281 -23.66 -8.09 -0.29
N ASN A 282 -23.24 -6.97 -0.86
CA ASN A 282 -23.27 -6.72 -2.28
C ASN A 282 -22.10 -7.49 -2.90
N GLU A 283 -22.33 -8.03 -4.10
CA GLU A 283 -21.43 -8.92 -4.84
C GLU A 283 -20.09 -8.28 -5.29
N LEU A 284 -19.78 -7.07 -4.81
CA LEU A 284 -18.57 -6.32 -5.16
C LEU A 284 -17.40 -6.73 -4.26
N LYS A 285 -16.81 -7.88 -4.56
CA LYS A 285 -15.45 -8.19 -4.09
C LYS A 285 -14.48 -7.24 -4.78
N LYS A 286 -13.79 -6.42 -3.99
CA LYS A 286 -12.72 -5.56 -4.50
C LYS A 286 -11.52 -6.41 -4.91
N ASP A 287 -11.07 -6.19 -6.14
CA ASP A 287 -9.89 -6.86 -6.66
C ASP A 287 -8.59 -6.18 -6.18
N TYR A 288 -7.46 -6.76 -6.59
CA TYR A 288 -6.13 -6.24 -6.30
C TYR A 288 -5.98 -4.77 -6.72
N THR A 289 -6.36 -4.47 -7.97
CA THR A 289 -6.15 -3.18 -8.62
C THR A 289 -6.99 -2.10 -7.96
N GLU A 290 -8.25 -2.38 -7.66
CA GLU A 290 -9.13 -1.46 -6.94
C GLU A 290 -8.60 -1.16 -5.54
N THR A 291 -8.14 -2.18 -4.81
CA THR A 291 -7.62 -2.01 -3.44
C THR A 291 -6.30 -1.25 -3.43
N MET A 292 -5.43 -1.49 -4.42
CA MET A 292 -4.19 -0.75 -4.62
C MET A 292 -4.45 0.72 -4.90
N LEU A 293 -5.39 1.03 -5.80
CA LEU A 293 -5.79 2.40 -6.10
C LEU A 293 -6.30 3.11 -4.85
N LEU A 294 -7.07 2.42 -4.01
CA LEU A 294 -7.51 2.94 -2.72
C LEU A 294 -6.31 3.29 -1.83
N PHE A 295 -5.34 2.41 -1.61
CA PHE A 295 -4.14 2.72 -0.81
C PHE A 295 -3.39 3.97 -1.29
N VAL A 296 -3.06 4.03 -2.59
CA VAL A 296 -2.27 5.15 -3.15
C VAL A 296 -2.96 6.49 -2.93
N SER A 297 -4.27 6.49 -3.14
CA SER A 297 -5.06 7.71 -3.12
C SER A 297 -5.49 8.10 -1.69
N PHE A 298 -5.55 7.13 -0.77
CA PHE A 298 -5.92 7.34 0.63
C PHE A 298 -4.89 8.14 1.44
N ILE A 299 -3.60 8.10 1.09
CA ILE A 299 -2.58 8.94 1.75
C ILE A 299 -2.97 10.42 1.68
N LYS A 300 -3.33 10.89 0.48
CA LYS A 300 -3.73 12.28 0.25
C LYS A 300 -5.03 12.63 0.98
N TYR A 301 -5.93 11.67 1.11
CA TYR A 301 -7.14 11.82 1.93
C TYR A 301 -6.79 12.08 3.41
N ILE A 302 -5.90 11.28 3.99
CA ILE A 302 -5.46 11.41 5.38
C ILE A 302 -4.79 12.77 5.61
N GLU A 303 -3.88 13.18 4.73
CA GLU A 303 -3.20 14.47 4.83
C GLU A 303 -4.19 15.64 4.88
N LEU A 304 -5.15 15.64 3.95
CA LEU A 304 -6.12 16.72 3.84
C LEU A 304 -7.07 16.76 5.04
N ILE A 305 -7.60 15.62 5.48
CA ILE A 305 -8.56 15.58 6.59
C ILE A 305 -7.88 15.86 7.93
N THR A 306 -6.66 15.35 8.15
CA THR A 306 -5.90 15.60 9.39
C THR A 306 -5.51 17.07 9.49
N LYS A 307 -5.08 17.69 8.38
CA LYS A 307 -4.81 19.13 8.31
C LYS A 307 -6.05 19.95 8.64
N LEU A 308 -7.21 19.60 8.08
CA LEU A 308 -8.46 20.30 8.36
C LEU A 308 -8.88 20.16 9.83
N SER A 309 -8.89 18.95 10.37
CA SER A 309 -9.23 18.69 11.78
C SER A 309 -8.30 19.43 12.75
N TYR A 310 -7.00 19.45 12.45
CA TYR A 310 -6.03 20.21 13.23
C TYR A 310 -6.29 21.72 13.15
N THR A 311 -6.56 22.24 11.95
CA THR A 311 -6.86 23.67 11.74
C THR A 311 -8.10 24.10 12.53
N LEU A 312 -9.16 23.28 12.50
CA LEU A 312 -10.41 23.53 13.25
C LEU A 312 -10.20 23.55 14.77
N ARG A 313 -9.28 22.74 15.30
CA ARG A 313 -9.01 22.69 16.75
C ARG A 313 -8.19 23.87 17.27
N ASN A 314 -7.29 24.42 16.46
CA ASN A 314 -6.28 25.36 16.95
C ASN A 314 -6.59 26.83 16.66
N ILE A 315 -7.40 27.13 15.64
CA ILE A 315 -7.89 28.49 15.38
C ILE A 315 -8.95 28.85 16.42
#